data_AF-A0A3M9MJR2-F1
#
_entry.id   AF-A0A3M9MJR2-F1
#
_cell.length_a   1.000
_cell.length_b   1.000
_cell.length_c   1.000
_cell.angle_alpha   90.00
_cell.angle_beta   90.00
_cell.angle_gamma   90.00
#
_symmetry.space_group_name_H-M   'P 1'
#
loop_
_entity.id
_entity.type
_entity.pdbx_description
1 polymer ?
#
loop_
_entity_poly.entity_id
_entity_poly.type
_entity_poly.pdbx_seq_one_letter_code
_entity_poly.pdbx_strand_id
1 'polypeptide(L)'
;MKPFFSIVIPTYNRASIISKTIKSVLSQSFTNFEVLIIDDGSTDNTEEVVAGFSDQRIVYFKKNNAERGAARNFGVNRALGEYIFFLDSDDILFNNHLENAFLNISNYNNPGFFYSRYALIDEAGKIIGHGPFIEENVQNLLLKENPFACMVFLRSDVAKLNPFKEDRALQLLEDWLLWLQLCVRLEINFTNEITCAIVVHNGRSMVTSSAEHILKAKEIMLDYLYKDSVFSSKFGFGIKRIDANLTSLAGLQASIVGKRTLAIKLLFRAIKLWPVNAVCRRHLAIVKHSVFLKAKQV
;
A
#
# COMPACT_ATOMS: atom_id res chain seq x y z
N MET A 1 1.14 29.44 -8.17
CA MET A 1 0.54 29.21 -6.83
C MET A 1 1.07 27.88 -6.31
N LYS A 2 1.23 27.73 -4.98
CA LYS A 2 1.65 26.46 -4.38
C LYS A 2 0.48 25.48 -4.40
N PRO A 3 0.63 24.24 -4.90
CA PRO A 3 -0.45 23.26 -4.90
C PRO A 3 -0.82 22.86 -3.47
N PHE A 4 -2.08 22.45 -3.25
CA PHE A 4 -2.48 21.88 -1.95
C PHE A 4 -2.05 20.41 -1.86
N PHE A 5 -2.30 19.64 -2.92
CA PHE A 5 -1.87 18.24 -3.02
C PHE A 5 -0.72 18.05 -4.02
N SER A 6 0.28 17.28 -3.64
CA SER A 6 1.19 16.60 -4.57
C SER A 6 0.83 15.14 -4.64
N ILE A 7 0.46 14.66 -5.82
CA ILE A 7 0.10 13.26 -6.05
C ILE A 7 1.35 12.55 -6.56
N VAL A 8 1.90 11.63 -5.78
CA VAL A 8 3.12 10.89 -6.12
C VAL A 8 2.74 9.51 -6.65
N ILE A 9 3.01 9.29 -7.93
CA ILE A 9 2.69 8.05 -8.65
C ILE A 9 3.99 7.34 -9.04
N PRO A 10 4.47 6.35 -8.25
CA PRO A 10 5.56 5.50 -8.69
C PRO A 10 5.09 4.57 -9.83
N THR A 11 5.88 4.47 -10.90
CA THR A 11 5.60 3.57 -12.02
C THR A 11 6.84 2.79 -12.45
N TYR A 12 6.65 1.56 -12.92
CA TYR A 12 7.68 0.73 -13.51
C TYR A 12 7.05 -0.29 -14.46
N ASN A 13 7.31 -0.16 -15.75
CA ASN A 13 6.78 -1.02 -16.82
C ASN A 13 5.24 -1.11 -16.82
N ARG A 14 4.54 0.04 -16.81
CA ARG A 14 3.08 0.12 -16.70
C ARG A 14 2.42 0.86 -17.88
N ALA A 15 3.04 0.87 -19.05
CA ALA A 15 2.53 1.57 -20.23
C ALA A 15 1.06 1.21 -20.56
N SER A 16 0.67 -0.06 -20.36
CA SER A 16 -0.67 -0.55 -20.68
C SER A 16 -1.79 -0.09 -19.74
N ILE A 17 -1.47 0.40 -18.54
CA ILE A 17 -2.46 0.67 -17.49
C ILE A 17 -2.39 2.07 -16.89
N ILE A 18 -1.21 2.70 -16.86
CA ILE A 18 -0.99 3.99 -16.17
C ILE A 18 -1.91 5.11 -16.71
N SER A 19 -2.28 5.04 -17.99
CA SER A 19 -3.20 5.98 -18.61
C SER A 19 -4.55 6.08 -17.88
N LYS A 20 -5.07 4.98 -17.31
CA LYS A 20 -6.34 5.01 -16.58
C LYS A 20 -6.19 5.77 -15.26
N THR A 21 -5.10 5.53 -14.54
CA THR A 21 -4.75 6.22 -13.29
C THR A 21 -4.59 7.72 -13.54
N ILE A 22 -3.77 8.12 -14.53
CA ILE A 22 -3.57 9.55 -14.88
C ILE A 22 -4.90 10.22 -15.21
N LYS A 23 -5.74 9.61 -16.06
CA LYS A 23 -7.06 10.18 -16.41
C LYS A 23 -7.94 10.40 -15.17
N SER A 24 -7.94 9.45 -14.23
CA SER A 24 -8.74 9.55 -13.00
C SER A 24 -8.28 10.69 -12.06
N VAL A 25 -6.98 10.98 -12.08
CA VAL A 25 -6.38 12.10 -11.34
C VAL A 25 -6.69 13.43 -12.03
N LEU A 26 -6.58 13.50 -13.35
CA LEU A 26 -6.85 14.74 -14.08
C LEU A 26 -8.33 15.13 -14.06
N SER A 27 -9.24 14.15 -13.88
CA SER A 27 -10.69 14.36 -13.81
C SER A 27 -11.22 14.74 -12.42
N GLN A 28 -10.36 15.09 -11.47
CA GLN A 28 -10.77 15.48 -10.11
C GLN A 28 -11.49 16.85 -10.11
N SER A 29 -12.54 16.98 -9.29
CA SER A 29 -13.30 18.23 -9.11
C SER A 29 -12.45 19.31 -8.44
N PHE A 30 -11.60 18.92 -7.50
CA PHE A 30 -10.62 19.81 -6.86
C PHE A 30 -9.40 20.00 -7.76
N THR A 31 -9.05 21.24 -8.08
CA THR A 31 -8.04 21.54 -9.13
C THR A 31 -6.67 21.99 -8.60
N ASN A 32 -6.55 22.30 -7.31
CA ASN A 32 -5.31 22.83 -6.73
C ASN A 32 -4.30 21.72 -6.36
N PHE A 33 -3.79 21.02 -7.37
CA PHE A 33 -2.84 19.93 -7.19
C PHE A 33 -1.80 19.85 -8.31
N GLU A 34 -0.71 19.14 -8.04
CA GLU A 34 0.27 18.67 -9.03
C GLU A 34 0.34 17.14 -9.03
N VAL A 35 0.84 16.56 -10.12
CA VAL A 35 1.01 15.11 -10.30
C VAL A 35 2.46 14.83 -10.62
N LEU A 36 3.14 14.11 -9.73
CA LEU A 36 4.54 13.70 -9.88
C LEU A 36 4.56 12.22 -10.27
N ILE A 37 4.81 11.95 -11.56
CA ILE A 37 4.97 10.59 -12.07
C ILE A 37 6.44 10.22 -11.96
N ILE A 38 6.75 9.27 -11.07
CA ILE A 38 8.12 8.83 -10.79
C ILE A 38 8.33 7.48 -11.46
N ASP A 39 8.93 7.50 -12.64
CA ASP A 39 9.32 6.32 -13.39
C ASP A 39 10.61 5.72 -12.82
N ASP A 40 10.46 4.56 -12.18
CA ASP A 40 11.51 3.80 -11.54
C ASP A 40 12.28 2.91 -12.54
N GLY A 41 12.61 3.47 -13.70
CA GLY A 41 13.51 2.85 -14.68
C GLY A 41 12.81 1.93 -15.67
N SER A 42 11.60 2.28 -16.11
CA SER A 42 10.83 1.51 -17.09
C SER A 42 11.62 1.32 -18.39
N THR A 43 11.50 0.12 -18.93
CA THR A 43 12.11 -0.35 -20.17
C THR A 43 11.07 -0.55 -21.28
N ASP A 44 9.77 -0.47 -20.94
CA ASP A 44 8.68 -0.41 -21.91
C ASP A 44 8.42 1.04 -22.37
N ASN A 45 7.32 1.26 -23.09
CA ASN A 45 6.94 2.57 -23.61
C ASN A 45 6.16 3.45 -22.60
N THR A 46 6.43 3.31 -21.28
CA THR A 46 5.73 4.08 -20.24
C THR A 46 5.95 5.59 -20.41
N GLU A 47 7.17 6.00 -20.75
CA GLU A 47 7.54 7.40 -20.95
C GLU A 47 6.72 8.05 -22.07
N GLU A 48 6.60 7.38 -23.22
CA GLU A 48 5.82 7.84 -24.37
C GLU A 48 4.33 7.94 -24.04
N VAL A 49 3.80 6.99 -23.28
CA VAL A 49 2.40 7.01 -22.83
C VAL A 49 2.13 8.21 -21.93
N VAL A 50 3.05 8.51 -20.99
CA VAL A 50 2.93 9.68 -20.11
C VAL A 50 3.07 10.99 -20.90
N ALA A 51 4.01 11.05 -21.84
CA ALA A 51 4.23 12.21 -22.68
C ALA A 51 3.01 12.57 -23.56
N GLY A 52 2.11 11.61 -23.80
CA GLY A 52 0.83 11.83 -24.50
C GLY A 52 -0.19 12.70 -23.73
N PHE A 53 0.05 13.01 -22.45
CA PHE A 53 -0.83 13.85 -21.64
C PHE A 53 -0.34 15.31 -21.61
N SER A 54 -1.02 16.22 -22.33
CA SER A 54 -0.67 17.65 -22.39
C SER A 54 -1.23 18.48 -21.23
N ASP A 55 -1.13 17.99 -19.98
CA ASP A 55 -1.59 18.70 -18.78
C ASP A 55 -0.39 19.26 -17.99
N GLN A 56 -0.37 20.58 -17.80
CA GLN A 56 0.71 21.29 -17.11
C GLN A 56 0.89 20.89 -15.64
N ARG A 57 -0.09 20.22 -15.03
CA ARG A 57 0.02 19.69 -13.66
C ARG A 57 0.88 18.44 -13.57
N ILE A 58 1.14 17.77 -14.70
CA ILE A 58 1.95 16.54 -14.74
C ILE A 58 3.43 16.91 -14.85
N VAL A 59 4.21 16.35 -13.93
CA VAL A 59 5.67 16.39 -13.98
C VAL A 59 6.18 14.95 -13.96
N TYR A 60 6.89 14.56 -15.02
CA TYR A 60 7.46 13.24 -15.17
C TYR A 60 8.94 13.24 -14.80
N PHE A 61 9.36 12.26 -14.01
CA PHE A 61 10.76 12.03 -13.68
C PHE A 61 11.12 10.58 -13.93
N LYS A 62 12.21 10.33 -14.66
CA LYS A 62 12.79 9.00 -14.84
C LYS A 62 14.05 8.86 -14.00
N LYS A 63 14.18 7.74 -13.30
CA LYS A 63 15.37 7.39 -12.51
C LYS A 63 15.75 5.93 -12.69
N ASN A 64 16.94 5.56 -12.24
CA ASN A 64 17.35 4.15 -12.18
C ASN A 64 16.47 3.38 -11.19
N ASN A 65 16.09 2.14 -11.54
CA ASN A 65 15.25 1.29 -10.72
C ASN A 65 15.81 1.12 -9.29
N ALA A 66 15.04 1.48 -8.28
CA ALA A 66 15.40 1.30 -6.86
C ALA A 66 14.20 0.90 -5.99
N GLU A 67 13.15 0.35 -6.61
CA GLU A 67 11.87 -0.01 -6.01
C GLU A 67 11.01 1.17 -5.57
N ARG A 68 9.73 0.87 -5.36
CA ARG A 68 8.65 1.83 -5.09
C ARG A 68 8.89 2.73 -3.88
N GLY A 69 9.54 2.25 -2.82
CA GLY A 69 9.88 3.07 -1.64
C GLY A 69 10.79 4.24 -2.00
N ALA A 70 11.85 3.96 -2.77
CA ALA A 70 12.77 4.99 -3.26
C ALA A 70 12.11 5.92 -4.27
N ALA A 71 11.24 5.40 -5.14
CA ALA A 71 10.46 6.22 -6.08
C ALA A 71 9.51 7.19 -5.33
N ARG A 72 8.82 6.72 -4.28
CA ARG A 72 7.98 7.58 -3.44
C ARG A 72 8.80 8.65 -2.71
N ASN A 73 9.93 8.30 -2.11
CA ASN A 73 10.83 9.28 -1.47
C ASN A 73 11.35 10.33 -2.48
N PHE A 74 11.70 9.89 -3.69
CA PHE A 74 12.13 10.79 -4.76
C PHE A 74 11.05 11.82 -5.12
N GLY A 75 9.78 11.40 -5.17
CA GLY A 75 8.62 12.27 -5.35
C GLY A 75 8.36 13.19 -4.16
N VAL A 76 8.38 12.67 -2.93
CA VAL A 76 8.21 13.45 -1.67
C VAL A 76 9.21 14.61 -1.61
N ASN A 77 10.45 14.39 -2.03
CA ASN A 77 11.50 15.43 -2.02
C ASN A 77 11.29 16.53 -3.08
N ARG A 78 10.46 16.28 -4.10
CA ARG A 78 10.13 17.23 -5.18
C ARG A 78 8.73 17.84 -5.04
N ALA A 79 7.90 17.26 -4.18
CA ALA A 79 6.57 17.74 -3.87
C ALA A 79 6.59 19.17 -3.32
N LEU A 80 5.79 20.02 -3.96
CA LEU A 80 5.50 21.41 -3.61
C LEU A 80 4.20 21.55 -2.82
N GLY A 81 3.39 20.50 -2.76
CA GLY A 81 2.12 20.40 -2.07
C GLY A 81 2.21 20.68 -0.58
N GLU A 82 1.09 21.00 0.04
CA GLU A 82 0.95 20.98 1.50
C GLU A 82 0.77 19.56 2.01
N TYR A 83 0.04 18.73 1.26
CA TYR A 83 -0.15 17.31 1.49
C TYR A 83 0.40 16.49 0.34
N ILE A 84 1.01 15.35 0.67
CA ILE A 84 1.43 14.34 -0.30
C ILE A 84 0.43 13.19 -0.24
N PHE A 85 -0.12 12.86 -1.40
CA PHE A 85 -0.97 11.70 -1.60
C PHE A 85 -0.22 10.66 -2.43
N PHE A 86 -0.17 9.42 -1.94
CA PHE A 86 0.44 8.32 -2.67
C PHE A 86 -0.62 7.58 -3.49
N LEU A 87 -0.33 7.32 -4.77
CA LEU A 87 -1.25 6.60 -5.64
C LEU A 87 -0.45 5.60 -6.48
N ASP A 88 -0.79 4.32 -6.39
CA ASP A 88 -0.16 3.32 -7.24
C ASP A 88 -0.60 3.52 -8.70
N SER A 89 0.30 3.26 -9.65
CA SER A 89 0.11 3.43 -11.09
C SER A 89 -1.00 2.56 -11.72
N ASP A 90 -1.65 1.72 -10.93
CA ASP A 90 -2.73 0.83 -11.32
C ASP A 90 -4.02 1.01 -10.49
N ASP A 91 -4.09 2.05 -9.67
CA ASP A 91 -5.27 2.40 -8.86
C ASP A 91 -6.01 3.62 -9.45
N ILE A 92 -7.26 3.83 -9.03
CA ILE A 92 -8.20 4.79 -9.63
C ILE A 92 -8.80 5.70 -8.57
N LEU A 93 -8.91 6.99 -8.88
CA LEU A 93 -9.64 7.96 -8.08
C LEU A 93 -11.05 8.20 -8.63
N PHE A 94 -12.04 8.32 -7.76
CA PHE A 94 -13.35 8.87 -8.15
C PHE A 94 -13.27 10.39 -8.18
N ASN A 95 -14.11 11.04 -8.99
CA ASN A 95 -14.02 12.48 -9.29
C ASN A 95 -13.94 13.37 -8.02
N ASN A 96 -14.63 12.99 -6.95
CA ASN A 96 -14.69 13.75 -5.71
C ASN A 96 -13.57 13.42 -4.68
N HIS A 97 -12.56 12.61 -5.02
CA HIS A 97 -11.57 12.13 -4.05
C HIS A 97 -10.78 13.25 -3.38
N LEU A 98 -10.15 14.12 -4.17
CA LEU A 98 -9.32 15.21 -3.63
C LEU A 98 -10.17 16.28 -2.93
N GLU A 99 -11.38 16.55 -3.41
CA GLU A 99 -12.32 17.46 -2.76
C GLU A 99 -12.76 16.92 -1.40
N ASN A 100 -13.10 15.63 -1.32
CA ASN A 100 -13.45 14.96 -0.08
C ASN A 100 -12.28 14.98 0.91
N ALA A 101 -11.06 14.69 0.45
CA ALA A 101 -9.87 14.75 1.28
C ALA A 101 -9.62 16.17 1.80
N PHE A 102 -9.73 17.20 0.95
CA PHE A 102 -9.55 18.60 1.35
C PHE A 102 -10.53 19.02 2.46
N LEU A 103 -11.82 18.70 2.32
CA LEU A 103 -12.84 19.02 3.31
C LEU A 103 -12.56 18.32 4.65
N ASN A 104 -12.24 17.03 4.62
CA ASN A 104 -11.94 16.28 5.85
C ASN A 104 -10.66 16.76 6.53
N ILE A 105 -9.59 17.00 5.77
CA ILE A 105 -8.32 17.54 6.30
C ILE A 105 -8.57 18.89 6.99
N SER A 106 -9.37 19.75 6.37
CA SER A 106 -9.75 21.05 6.95
C SER A 106 -10.55 20.86 8.25
N ASN A 107 -11.53 19.96 8.25
CA ASN A 107 -12.36 19.66 9.43
C ASN A 107 -11.57 19.06 10.60
N TYR A 108 -10.50 18.30 10.31
CA TYR A 108 -9.57 17.77 11.31
C TYR A 108 -8.44 18.73 11.68
N ASN A 109 -8.56 20.04 11.35
CA ASN A 109 -7.56 21.06 11.64
C ASN A 109 -6.15 20.73 11.08
N ASN A 110 -6.08 20.29 9.83
CA ASN A 110 -4.84 19.99 9.10
C ASN A 110 -3.98 18.91 9.78
N PRO A 111 -4.49 17.67 9.90
CA PRO A 111 -3.81 16.57 10.57
C PRO A 111 -2.51 16.17 9.86
N GLY A 112 -1.58 15.56 10.58
CA GLY A 112 -0.33 15.06 9.99
C GLY A 112 -0.51 13.81 9.10
N PHE A 113 -1.57 13.05 9.36
CA PHE A 113 -1.89 11.78 8.69
C PHE A 113 -3.40 11.69 8.47
N PHE A 114 -3.81 11.50 7.22
CA PHE A 114 -5.21 11.29 6.86
C PHE A 114 -5.36 10.11 5.90
N TYR A 115 -6.37 9.27 6.12
CA TYR A 115 -6.67 8.10 5.29
C TYR A 115 -8.09 8.15 4.71
N SER A 116 -8.23 7.76 3.45
CA SER A 116 -9.53 7.60 2.78
C SER A 116 -9.79 6.13 2.46
N ARG A 117 -10.97 5.64 2.82
CA ARG A 117 -11.38 4.28 2.49
C ARG A 117 -11.52 4.07 0.98
N TYR A 118 -11.22 2.85 0.54
CA TYR A 118 -11.21 2.47 -0.86
C TYR A 118 -12.17 1.33 -1.19
N ALA A 119 -12.58 1.26 -2.46
CA ALA A 119 -13.20 0.09 -3.06
C ALA A 119 -12.15 -0.87 -3.60
N LEU A 120 -12.51 -2.15 -3.71
CA LEU A 120 -11.83 -3.11 -4.57
C LEU A 120 -12.69 -3.25 -5.83
N ILE A 121 -12.10 -2.98 -6.99
CA ILE A 121 -12.76 -3.12 -8.29
C ILE A 121 -12.05 -4.15 -9.16
N ASP A 122 -12.77 -4.85 -10.02
CA ASP A 122 -12.14 -5.65 -11.07
C ASP A 122 -11.66 -4.78 -12.25
N GLU A 123 -11.02 -5.39 -13.26
CA GLU A 123 -10.51 -4.68 -14.44
C GLU A 123 -11.60 -4.01 -15.30
N ALA A 124 -12.86 -4.43 -15.14
CA ALA A 124 -14.04 -3.83 -15.76
C ALA A 124 -14.63 -2.67 -14.94
N GLY A 125 -14.08 -2.39 -13.75
CA GLY A 125 -14.53 -1.33 -12.86
C GLY A 125 -15.69 -1.74 -11.95
N LYS A 126 -16.08 -3.02 -11.92
CA LYS A 126 -17.13 -3.51 -11.02
C LYS A 126 -16.58 -3.63 -9.61
N ILE A 127 -17.33 -3.11 -8.63
CA ILE A 127 -17.01 -3.27 -7.22
C ILE A 127 -17.14 -4.75 -6.83
N ILE A 128 -16.05 -5.31 -6.29
CA ILE A 128 -15.95 -6.69 -5.80
C ILE A 128 -15.66 -6.75 -4.30
N GLY A 129 -15.44 -5.60 -3.66
CA GLY A 129 -15.21 -5.51 -2.24
C GLY A 129 -14.85 -4.09 -1.82
N HIS A 130 -14.48 -3.94 -0.56
CA HIS A 130 -14.07 -2.67 0.03
C HIS A 130 -12.90 -2.89 0.98
N GLY A 131 -12.09 -1.85 1.18
CA GLY A 131 -11.18 -1.78 2.32
C GLY A 131 -11.94 -1.90 3.64
N PRO A 132 -11.25 -2.20 4.76
CA PRO A 132 -11.89 -2.34 6.06
C PRO A 132 -12.63 -1.04 6.43
N PHE A 133 -13.79 -1.19 7.06
CA PHE A 133 -14.42 -0.06 7.75
C PHE A 133 -13.62 0.18 9.03
N ILE A 134 -13.20 1.42 9.25
CA ILE A 134 -12.39 1.79 10.42
C ILE A 134 -13.34 2.30 11.51
N GLU A 135 -13.36 1.58 12.63
CA GLU A 135 -13.98 2.01 13.88
C GLU A 135 -12.91 2.61 14.81
N GLU A 136 -13.26 2.85 16.07
CA GLU A 136 -12.29 3.28 17.08
C GLU A 136 -11.15 2.25 17.20
N ASN A 137 -9.90 2.73 17.30
CA ASN A 137 -8.65 1.95 17.39
C ASN A 137 -8.11 1.34 16.07
N VAL A 138 -7.74 2.22 15.14
CA VAL A 138 -7.05 1.88 13.89
C VAL A 138 -5.71 1.17 14.09
N GLN A 139 -5.02 1.39 15.22
CA GLN A 139 -3.75 0.73 15.52
C GLN A 139 -3.92 -0.79 15.61
N ASN A 140 -5.03 -1.27 16.18
CA ASN A 140 -5.31 -2.70 16.26
C ASN A 140 -5.49 -3.34 14.86
N LEU A 141 -6.06 -2.60 13.90
CA LEU A 141 -6.14 -3.02 12.51
C LEU A 141 -4.74 -3.10 11.88
N LEU A 142 -3.93 -2.05 12.06
CA LEU A 142 -2.55 -2.00 11.57
C LEU A 142 -1.68 -3.13 12.11
N LEU A 143 -1.85 -3.56 13.36
CA LEU A 143 -1.11 -4.70 13.92
C LEU A 143 -1.52 -6.05 13.30
N LYS A 144 -2.64 -6.10 12.57
CA LYS A 144 -3.16 -7.30 11.93
C LYS A 144 -2.77 -7.38 10.46
N GLU A 145 -2.97 -6.29 9.73
CA GLU A 145 -2.73 -6.16 8.29
C GLU A 145 -2.62 -4.68 7.93
N ASN A 146 -2.20 -4.34 6.71
CA ASN A 146 -2.23 -2.96 6.22
C ASN A 146 -3.69 -2.61 5.82
N PRO A 147 -4.43 -1.79 6.60
CA PRO A 147 -5.81 -1.46 6.27
C PRO A 147 -5.91 -0.32 5.25
N PHE A 148 -4.80 0.38 4.97
CA PHE A 148 -4.80 1.60 4.17
C PHE A 148 -4.38 1.37 2.72
N ALA A 149 -3.71 0.25 2.45
CA ALA A 149 -2.86 0.12 1.27
C ALA A 149 -1.96 1.37 1.15
N CYS A 150 -2.05 2.08 0.02
CA CYS A 150 -1.35 3.35 -0.19
C CYS A 150 -2.28 4.59 -0.16
N MET A 151 -3.55 4.46 0.22
CA MET A 151 -4.57 5.54 0.14
C MET A 151 -4.46 6.57 1.28
N VAL A 152 -3.25 7.09 1.49
CA VAL A 152 -2.86 7.94 2.61
C VAL A 152 -2.39 9.30 2.11
N PHE A 153 -2.87 10.34 2.79
CA PHE A 153 -2.38 11.70 2.72
C PHE A 153 -1.49 11.96 3.93
N LEU A 154 -0.25 12.35 3.68
CA LEU A 154 0.64 12.85 4.72
C LEU A 154 0.83 14.35 4.53
N ARG A 155 0.84 15.11 5.62
CA ARG A 155 1.32 16.49 5.55
C ARG A 155 2.79 16.47 5.11
N SER A 156 3.19 17.44 4.31
CA SER A 156 4.47 17.35 3.59
C SER A 156 5.69 17.38 4.50
N ASP A 157 5.62 18.07 5.63
CA ASP A 157 6.63 18.02 6.69
C ASP A 157 6.75 16.60 7.29
N VAL A 158 5.62 15.96 7.59
CA VAL A 158 5.55 14.60 8.11
C VAL A 158 6.16 13.61 7.12
N ALA A 159 5.79 13.68 5.84
CA ALA A 159 6.33 12.80 4.80
C ALA A 159 7.85 12.98 4.63
N LYS A 160 8.35 14.22 4.61
CA LYS A 160 9.78 14.53 4.46
C LYS A 160 10.62 14.06 5.65
N LEU A 161 10.08 14.17 6.87
CA LEU A 161 10.75 13.72 8.09
C LEU A 161 10.69 12.19 8.29
N ASN A 162 9.78 11.50 7.61
CA ASN A 162 9.55 10.07 7.78
C ASN A 162 9.57 9.35 6.42
N PRO A 163 10.74 9.26 5.76
CA PRO A 163 10.86 8.62 4.45
C PRO A 163 10.58 7.11 4.55
N PHE A 164 10.08 6.54 3.45
CA PHE A 164 9.99 5.09 3.28
C PHE A 164 11.37 4.47 3.41
N LYS A 165 11.44 3.23 3.93
CA LYS A 165 12.68 2.46 3.90
C LYS A 165 12.90 1.93 2.48
N GLU A 166 14.10 2.16 1.94
CA GLU A 166 14.44 1.86 0.54
C GLU A 166 15.11 0.49 0.35
N ASP A 167 15.09 -0.37 1.38
CA ASP A 167 15.58 -1.75 1.23
C ASP A 167 14.69 -2.48 0.22
N ARG A 168 15.28 -2.92 -0.91
CA ARG A 168 14.56 -3.66 -1.96
C ARG A 168 13.84 -4.90 -1.43
N ALA A 169 14.34 -5.51 -0.37
CA ALA A 169 13.71 -6.69 0.22
C ALA A 169 12.47 -6.35 1.05
N LEU A 170 12.20 -5.07 1.35
CA LEU A 170 10.92 -4.61 1.92
C LEU A 170 9.83 -4.39 0.89
N GLN A 171 10.08 -4.67 -0.39
CA GLN A 171 9.03 -4.65 -1.41
C GLN A 171 7.77 -5.35 -0.88
N LEU A 172 6.61 -4.71 -1.09
CA LEU A 172 5.27 -5.09 -0.60
C LEU A 172 4.92 -4.60 0.81
N LEU A 173 5.90 -4.35 1.67
CA LEU A 173 5.70 -4.04 3.09
C LEU A 173 6.21 -2.65 3.47
N GLU A 174 6.81 -1.91 2.53
CA GLU A 174 7.45 -0.63 2.82
C GLU A 174 6.45 0.44 3.28
N ASP A 175 5.23 0.41 2.74
CA ASP A 175 4.13 1.29 3.15
C ASP A 175 3.61 0.93 4.54
N TRP A 176 3.35 -0.35 4.78
CA TRP A 176 2.83 -0.84 6.05
C TRP A 176 3.81 -0.60 7.20
N LEU A 177 5.12 -0.77 6.96
CA LEU A 177 6.16 -0.44 7.92
C LEU A 177 6.08 1.04 8.31
N LEU A 178 5.98 1.94 7.34
CA LEU A 178 5.86 3.38 7.62
C LEU A 178 4.58 3.70 8.40
N TRP A 179 3.44 3.11 8.02
CA TRP A 179 2.16 3.30 8.73
C TRP A 179 2.22 2.83 10.18
N LEU A 180 2.87 1.69 10.45
CA LEU A 180 3.09 1.21 11.81
C LEU A 180 3.99 2.14 12.64
N GLN A 181 5.04 2.70 12.03
CA GLN A 181 5.90 3.66 12.69
C GLN A 181 5.16 4.98 12.98
N LEU A 182 4.34 5.46 12.05
CA LEU A 182 3.59 6.71 12.23
C LEU A 182 2.42 6.56 13.21
N CYS A 183 1.76 5.40 13.28
CA CYS A 183 0.56 5.22 14.13
C CYS A 183 0.82 5.31 15.64
N VAL A 184 2.08 5.21 16.07
CA VAL A 184 2.51 5.39 17.46
C VAL A 184 2.96 6.82 17.78
N ARG A 185 3.13 7.66 16.76
CA ARG A 185 3.65 9.03 16.86
C ARG A 185 2.62 10.10 16.49
N LEU A 186 1.66 9.74 15.65
CA LEU A 186 0.64 10.64 15.14
C LEU A 186 -0.76 10.08 15.42
N GLU A 187 -1.70 10.99 15.60
CA GLU A 187 -3.11 10.66 15.43
C GLU A 187 -3.37 10.34 13.96
N ILE A 188 -4.16 9.30 13.71
CA ILE A 188 -4.58 8.91 12.37
C ILE A 188 -6.03 9.35 12.23
N ASN A 189 -6.25 10.39 11.44
CA ASN A 189 -7.58 10.83 11.05
C ASN A 189 -7.99 10.08 9.77
N PHE A 190 -9.28 9.84 9.60
CA PHE A 190 -9.77 9.05 8.47
C PHE A 190 -11.19 9.39 8.08
N THR A 191 -11.57 9.02 6.86
CA THR A 191 -12.97 8.91 6.43
C THR A 191 -13.28 7.49 5.97
N ASN A 192 -14.48 7.01 6.33
CA ASN A 192 -15.02 5.75 5.82
C ASN A 192 -15.77 5.90 4.49
N GLU A 193 -15.86 7.13 3.96
CA GLU A 193 -16.37 7.39 2.62
C GLU A 193 -15.43 6.79 1.56
N ILE A 194 -16.02 6.20 0.53
CA ILE A 194 -15.28 5.53 -0.53
C ILE A 194 -15.20 6.45 -1.74
N THR A 195 -14.02 7.02 -1.95
CA THR A 195 -13.76 7.97 -3.05
C THR A 195 -12.58 7.55 -3.94
N CYS A 196 -12.01 6.37 -3.72
CA CYS A 196 -10.95 5.79 -4.53
C CYS A 196 -11.11 4.27 -4.62
N ALA A 197 -10.38 3.64 -5.53
CA ALA A 197 -10.46 2.23 -5.78
C ALA A 197 -9.10 1.62 -6.12
N ILE A 198 -8.88 0.41 -5.59
CA ILE A 198 -7.77 -0.47 -5.97
C ILE A 198 -8.27 -1.42 -7.05
N VAL A 199 -7.58 -1.45 -8.19
CA VAL A 199 -7.91 -2.38 -9.29
C VAL A 199 -7.29 -3.74 -9.01
N VAL A 200 -8.13 -4.77 -8.85
CA VAL A 200 -7.70 -6.14 -8.62
C VAL A 200 -7.47 -6.84 -9.96
N HIS A 201 -6.21 -7.16 -10.23
CA HIS A 201 -5.78 -7.89 -11.43
C HIS A 201 -4.62 -8.85 -11.09
N ASN A 202 -4.38 -9.84 -11.95
CA ASN A 202 -3.40 -10.91 -11.70
C ASN A 202 -1.94 -10.42 -11.67
N GLY A 203 -1.67 -9.27 -12.27
CA GLY A 203 -0.33 -8.66 -12.32
C GLY A 203 0.11 -7.90 -11.06
N ARG A 204 -0.73 -7.79 -10.01
CA ARG A 204 -0.33 -7.09 -8.79
C ARG A 204 0.82 -7.82 -8.09
N SER A 205 1.80 -7.07 -7.59
CA SER A 205 2.97 -7.64 -6.90
C SER A 205 2.56 -8.50 -5.69
N MET A 206 1.53 -8.09 -4.94
CA MET A 206 1.01 -8.88 -3.80
C MET A 206 0.46 -10.26 -4.21
N VAL A 207 -0.05 -10.39 -5.44
CA VAL A 207 -0.60 -11.65 -5.98
C VAL A 207 0.52 -12.55 -6.48
N THR A 208 1.55 -11.96 -7.09
CA THR A 208 2.64 -12.68 -7.77
C THR A 208 3.84 -13.00 -6.87
N SER A 209 3.84 -12.52 -5.63
CA SER A 209 4.98 -12.67 -4.72
C SER A 209 5.11 -14.07 -4.11
N SER A 210 6.36 -14.53 -4.00
CA SER A 210 6.67 -15.83 -3.42
C SER A 210 6.61 -15.81 -1.89
N ALA A 211 6.39 -16.98 -1.31
CA ALA A 211 6.45 -17.17 0.14
C ALA A 211 7.83 -16.78 0.71
N GLU A 212 8.90 -17.12 -0.02
CA GLU A 212 10.28 -16.79 0.34
C GLU A 212 10.51 -15.28 0.40
N HIS A 213 9.98 -14.54 -0.59
CA HIS A 213 10.09 -13.08 -0.62
C HIS A 213 9.36 -12.45 0.58
N ILE A 214 8.12 -12.88 0.85
CA ILE A 214 7.33 -12.38 2.00
C ILE A 214 8.05 -12.65 3.33
N LEU A 215 8.66 -13.84 3.48
CA LEU A 215 9.41 -14.17 4.70
C LEU A 215 10.65 -13.29 4.88
N LYS A 216 11.37 -12.99 3.81
CA LYS A 216 12.53 -12.08 3.85
C LYS A 216 12.10 -10.65 4.18
N ALA A 217 11.07 -10.14 3.51
CA ALA A 217 10.51 -8.81 3.77
C ALA A 217 10.04 -8.69 5.22
N LYS A 218 9.36 -9.72 5.73
CA LYS A 218 8.93 -9.82 7.12
C LYS A 218 10.10 -9.71 8.09
N GLU A 219 11.19 -10.45 7.89
CA GLU A 219 12.34 -10.42 8.81
C GLU A 219 12.93 -9.01 8.92
N ILE A 220 13.07 -8.31 7.79
CA ILE A 220 13.58 -6.94 7.76
C ILE A 220 12.59 -5.98 8.43
N MET A 221 11.30 -6.11 8.13
CA MET A 221 10.25 -5.29 8.76
C MET A 221 10.23 -5.46 10.28
N LEU A 222 10.33 -6.69 10.78
CA LEU A 222 10.36 -6.97 12.22
C LEU A 222 11.61 -6.36 12.87
N ASP A 223 12.78 -6.44 12.23
CA ASP A 223 14.01 -5.79 12.73
C ASP A 223 13.85 -4.27 12.88
N TYR A 224 13.25 -3.60 11.90
CA TYR A 224 12.92 -2.17 12.02
C TYR A 224 11.95 -1.87 13.17
N LEU A 225 10.91 -2.69 13.35
CA LEU A 225 9.93 -2.49 14.42
C LEU A 225 10.53 -2.73 15.82
N TYR A 226 11.41 -3.73 15.97
CA TYR A 226 12.12 -3.98 17.23
C TYR A 226 13.11 -2.86 17.59
N LYS A 227 13.76 -2.26 16.60
CA LYS A 227 14.69 -1.13 16.80
C LYS A 227 13.99 0.20 17.07
N ASP A 228 12.73 0.33 16.64
CA ASP A 228 11.91 1.50 16.95
C ASP A 228 11.46 1.46 18.42
N SER A 229 12.13 2.24 19.27
CA SER A 229 11.86 2.27 20.72
C SER A 229 10.45 2.74 21.07
N VAL A 230 9.89 3.67 20.30
CA VAL A 230 8.53 4.18 20.51
C VAL A 230 7.51 3.12 20.15
N PHE A 231 7.71 2.43 19.02
CA PHE A 231 6.83 1.35 18.61
C PHE A 231 6.92 0.15 19.55
N SER A 232 8.14 -0.30 19.87
CA SER A 232 8.39 -1.46 20.72
C SER A 232 7.89 -1.27 22.15
N SER A 233 7.99 -0.05 22.72
CA SER A 233 7.44 0.23 24.05
C SER A 233 5.91 0.18 24.10
N LYS A 234 5.23 0.68 23.05
CA LYS A 234 3.74 0.65 22.99
C LYS A 234 3.18 -0.70 22.53
N PHE A 235 3.82 -1.34 21.55
CA PHE A 235 3.28 -2.49 20.81
C PHE A 235 4.26 -3.67 20.71
N GLY A 236 5.22 -3.82 21.62
CA GLY A 236 6.19 -4.92 21.60
C GLY A 236 5.56 -6.31 21.51
N PHE A 237 4.43 -6.55 22.20
CA PHE A 237 3.67 -7.80 22.04
C PHE A 237 2.95 -7.91 20.68
N GLY A 238 2.51 -6.78 20.13
CA GLY A 238 1.91 -6.67 18.80
C GLY A 238 2.85 -7.09 17.65
N ILE A 239 4.18 -7.00 17.84
CA ILE A 239 5.16 -7.48 16.86
C ILE A 239 4.98 -8.99 16.60
N LYS A 240 4.64 -9.79 17.62
CA LYS A 240 4.33 -11.23 17.44
C LYS A 240 3.10 -11.46 16.58
N ARG A 241 2.10 -10.59 16.69
CA ARG A 241 0.90 -10.63 15.85
C ARG A 241 1.24 -10.32 14.39
N ILE A 242 2.07 -9.32 14.14
CA ILE A 242 2.56 -8.98 12.80
C ILE A 242 3.33 -10.16 12.20
N ASP A 243 4.26 -10.76 12.95
CA ASP A 243 5.04 -11.94 12.53
C ASP A 243 4.11 -13.11 12.17
N ALA A 244 3.12 -13.41 13.01
CA ALA A 244 2.14 -14.46 12.74
C ALA A 244 1.34 -14.20 11.46
N ASN A 245 0.87 -12.97 11.23
CA ASN A 245 0.07 -12.63 10.06
C ASN A 245 0.88 -12.72 8.76
N LEU A 246 2.12 -12.21 8.74
CA LEU A 246 3.00 -12.30 7.58
C LEU A 246 3.46 -13.73 7.32
N THR A 247 3.73 -14.51 8.37
CA THR A 247 4.02 -15.95 8.24
C THR A 247 2.83 -16.71 7.63
N SER A 248 1.61 -16.37 8.06
CA SER A 248 0.38 -16.94 7.48
C SER A 248 0.18 -16.51 6.02
N LEU A 249 0.51 -15.26 5.66
CA LEU A 249 0.47 -14.78 4.27
C LEU A 249 1.45 -15.54 3.37
N ALA A 250 2.69 -15.75 3.83
CA ALA A 250 3.65 -16.60 3.13
C ALA A 250 3.14 -18.05 2.98
N GLY A 251 2.48 -18.59 4.01
CA GLY A 251 1.82 -19.90 3.97
C GLY A 251 0.73 -19.98 2.89
N LEU A 252 -0.09 -18.93 2.74
CA LEU A 252 -1.08 -18.84 1.68
C LEU A 252 -0.42 -18.86 0.30
N GLN A 253 0.62 -18.05 0.07
CA GLN A 253 1.32 -18.03 -1.22
C GLN A 253 1.95 -19.39 -1.54
N ALA A 254 2.58 -20.03 -0.56
CA ALA A 254 3.10 -21.39 -0.71
C ALA A 254 1.99 -22.39 -1.10
N SER A 255 0.79 -22.26 -0.53
CA SER A 255 -0.35 -23.14 -0.83
C SER A 255 -0.89 -22.95 -2.25
N ILE A 256 -0.95 -21.71 -2.73
CA ILE A 256 -1.44 -21.35 -4.08
C ILE A 256 -0.55 -21.98 -5.16
N VAL A 257 0.77 -21.95 -4.96
CA VAL A 257 1.75 -22.54 -5.89
C VAL A 257 2.01 -24.03 -5.64
N GLY A 258 1.20 -24.69 -4.80
CA GLY A 258 1.27 -26.14 -4.57
C GLY A 258 2.39 -26.62 -3.62
N LYS A 259 3.14 -25.73 -2.95
CA LYS A 259 4.15 -26.07 -1.93
C LYS A 259 3.50 -26.46 -0.59
N ARG A 260 2.75 -27.56 -0.57
CA ARG A 260 1.88 -27.98 0.56
C ARG A 260 2.62 -28.14 1.89
N THR A 261 3.76 -28.83 1.92
CA THR A 261 4.54 -29.06 3.15
C THR A 261 5.00 -27.76 3.78
N LEU A 262 5.46 -26.81 2.96
CA LEU A 262 5.86 -25.48 3.41
C LEU A 262 4.64 -24.70 3.92
N ALA A 263 3.53 -24.71 3.18
CA ALA A 263 2.29 -24.03 3.58
C ALA A 263 1.78 -24.48 4.95
N ILE A 264 1.71 -25.79 5.19
CA ILE A 264 1.29 -26.37 6.47
C ILE A 264 2.28 -26.01 7.59
N LYS A 265 3.60 -26.11 7.34
CA LYS A 265 4.62 -25.73 8.32
C LYS A 265 4.50 -24.25 8.73
N LEU A 266 4.27 -23.36 7.77
CA LEU A 266 4.09 -21.93 8.01
C LEU A 266 2.78 -21.64 8.76
N LEU A 267 1.69 -22.35 8.44
CA LEU A 267 0.43 -22.25 9.17
C LEU A 267 0.61 -22.61 10.66
N PHE A 268 1.24 -23.75 10.97
CA PHE A 268 1.51 -24.13 12.36
C PHE A 268 2.41 -23.12 13.08
N ARG A 269 3.43 -22.58 12.40
CA ARG A 269 4.29 -21.52 12.94
C ARG A 269 3.48 -20.26 13.27
N ALA A 270 2.62 -19.82 12.36
CA ALA A 270 1.76 -18.65 12.57
C ALA A 270 0.82 -18.84 13.78
N ILE A 271 0.18 -20.01 13.90
CA ILE A 271 -0.68 -20.33 15.05
C ILE A 271 0.11 -20.34 16.36
N LYS A 272 1.32 -20.90 16.37
CA LYS A 272 2.19 -20.91 17.56
C LYS A 272 2.61 -19.49 17.99
N LEU A 273 2.87 -18.61 17.03
CA LEU A 273 3.23 -17.21 17.29
C LEU A 273 2.05 -16.40 17.85
N TRP A 274 0.83 -16.64 17.33
CA TRP A 274 -0.37 -15.92 17.73
C TRP A 274 -1.63 -16.81 17.73
N PRO A 275 -1.88 -17.56 18.82
CA PRO A 275 -2.96 -18.55 18.87
C PRO A 275 -4.37 -17.96 18.79
N VAL A 276 -4.53 -16.68 19.16
CA VAL A 276 -5.84 -16.01 19.28
C VAL A 276 -6.63 -15.99 17.95
N ASN A 277 -5.94 -16.13 16.81
CA ASN A 277 -6.58 -16.19 15.48
C ASN A 277 -6.34 -17.53 14.77
N ALA A 278 -6.30 -18.64 15.52
CA ALA A 278 -6.02 -19.97 14.97
C ALA A 278 -6.94 -20.37 13.80
N VAL A 279 -8.17 -19.85 13.76
CA VAL A 279 -9.12 -20.05 12.66
C VAL A 279 -9.48 -18.70 12.04
N CYS A 280 -8.74 -18.30 11.01
CA CYS A 280 -9.09 -17.14 10.18
C CYS A 280 -9.33 -17.58 8.72
N ARG A 281 -9.97 -16.72 7.91
CA ARG A 281 -10.25 -17.01 6.48
C ARG A 281 -9.00 -17.47 5.73
N ARG A 282 -7.84 -16.87 6.02
CA ARG A 282 -6.55 -17.23 5.42
C ARG A 282 -6.11 -18.65 5.80
N HIS A 283 -6.26 -19.05 7.06
CA HIS A 283 -5.94 -20.41 7.51
C HIS A 283 -6.84 -21.46 6.85
N LEU A 284 -8.15 -21.18 6.77
CA LEU A 284 -9.10 -22.03 6.06
C LEU A 284 -8.74 -22.18 4.58
N ALA A 285 -8.34 -21.08 3.92
CA ALA A 285 -7.86 -21.13 2.55
C ALA A 285 -6.60 -21.99 2.41
N ILE A 286 -5.59 -21.81 3.28
CA ILE A 286 -4.37 -22.64 3.28
C ILE A 286 -4.71 -24.13 3.39
N VAL A 287 -5.58 -24.51 4.32
CA VAL A 287 -6.03 -25.89 4.49
C VAL A 287 -6.76 -26.36 3.23
N LYS A 288 -7.68 -25.55 2.69
CA LYS A 288 -8.43 -25.88 1.47
C LYS A 288 -7.51 -26.17 0.29
N HIS A 289 -6.56 -25.27 0.02
CA HIS A 289 -5.59 -25.42 -1.07
C HIS A 289 -4.63 -26.59 -0.83
N SER A 290 -4.23 -26.84 0.42
CA SER A 290 -3.27 -27.90 0.75
C SER A 290 -3.87 -29.30 0.80
N VAL A 291 -5.16 -29.43 1.13
CA VAL A 291 -5.85 -30.72 1.28
C VAL A 291 -6.66 -31.09 0.04
N PHE A 292 -7.38 -30.13 -0.57
CA PHE A 292 -8.42 -30.45 -1.55
C PHE A 292 -8.08 -30.12 -3.00
N LEU A 293 -7.09 -29.26 -3.28
CA LEU A 293 -6.65 -29.00 -4.64
C LEU A 293 -5.52 -29.95 -5.04
N LYS A 294 -5.86 -31.01 -5.79
CA LYS A 294 -4.88 -31.73 -6.61
C LYS A 294 -4.13 -30.71 -7.48
N ALA A 295 -2.81 -30.85 -7.54
CA ALA A 295 -1.95 -30.03 -8.37
C ALA A 295 -2.55 -29.97 -9.79
N LYS A 296 -3.08 -28.81 -10.19
CA LYS A 296 -3.23 -28.53 -11.60
C LYS A 296 -1.82 -28.22 -12.09
N GLN A 297 -1.12 -29.26 -12.56
CA GLN A 297 -0.04 -29.08 -13.52
C GLN A 297 -0.68 -28.58 -14.81
N VAL A 298 -0.44 -27.32 -15.17
CA VAL A 298 -0.17 -26.85 -16.53
C VAL A 298 0.77 -25.67 -16.40
#